data_AF-G5HGT6-F1
#
_entry.id   AF-G5HGT6-F1
#
_cell.length_a   1.000
_cell.length_b   1.000
_cell.length_c   1.000
_cell.angle_alpha   90.00
_cell.angle_beta   90.00
_cell.angle_gamma   90.00
#
_symmetry.space_group_name_H-M   'P 1'
#
loop_
_entity.id
_entity.type
_entity.pdbx_description
1 polymer ?
#
loop_
_entity_poly.entity_id
_entity_poly.type
_entity_poly.pdbx_seq_one_letter_code
_entity_poly.pdbx_strand_id
1 'polypeptide(L)'
;MYEIFEQLLQKYNITAYKFCKETGISQSTISTWKSKKNLVSPEIGKRVADYFGVSLDYLMTGKEEPEEKKNPYSDLKGIYLSYAKEAQDSGIDPDDIRLALDTIRRLRGEK
;
A
#
# COMPACT_ATOMS: atom_id res chain seq x y z
N MET A 1 9.69 11.85 -7.61
CA MET A 1 9.01 10.82 -8.44
C MET A 1 9.89 10.26 -9.55
N TYR A 2 10.36 11.06 -10.53
CA TYR A 2 11.20 10.51 -11.62
C TYR A 2 12.48 9.82 -11.11
N GLU A 3 13.11 10.38 -10.08
CA GLU A 3 14.28 9.78 -9.43
C GLU A 3 13.98 8.38 -8.86
N ILE A 4 12.80 8.16 -8.29
CA ILE A 4 12.36 6.85 -7.79
C ILE A 4 12.17 5.87 -8.96
N PHE A 5 11.61 6.35 -10.07
CA PHE A 5 11.55 5.55 -11.30
C PHE A 5 12.95 5.16 -11.82
N GLU A 6 13.92 6.08 -11.82
CA GLU A 6 15.31 5.75 -12.20
C GLU A 6 15.95 4.74 -11.24
N GLN A 7 15.71 4.87 -9.94
CA GLN A 7 16.17 3.90 -8.94
C GLN A 7 15.54 2.52 -9.16
N LEU A 8 14.25 2.45 -9.51
CA LEU A 8 13.58 1.19 -9.84
C LEU A 8 14.18 0.54 -11.10
N LEU A 9 14.45 1.32 -12.15
CA LEU A 9 15.15 0.83 -13.34
C LEU A 9 16.51 0.23 -12.99
N GLN A 10 17.29 0.88 -12.13
CA GLN A 10 18.59 0.39 -11.66
C GLN A 10 18.44 -0.88 -10.80
N LYS A 11 17.53 -0.88 -9.82
CA LYS A 11 17.28 -1.99 -8.90
C LYS A 11 16.91 -3.28 -9.63
N TYR A 12 16.06 -3.17 -10.65
CA TYR A 12 15.60 -4.31 -11.45
C TYR A 12 16.48 -4.58 -12.69
N ASN A 13 17.54 -3.80 -12.91
CA ASN A 13 18.41 -3.88 -14.07
C ASN A 13 17.64 -3.81 -15.41
N ILE A 14 16.71 -2.87 -15.51
CA ILE A 14 15.83 -2.64 -16.66
C ILE A 14 16.20 -1.30 -17.29
N THR A 15 16.31 -1.29 -18.62
CA THR A 15 16.51 -0.03 -19.36
C THR A 15 15.18 0.68 -19.56
N ALA A 16 15.18 2.01 -19.61
CA ALA A 16 13.99 2.80 -19.96
C ALA A 16 13.41 2.36 -21.32
N TYR A 17 14.25 1.93 -22.26
CA TYR A 17 13.85 1.35 -23.53
C TYR A 17 13.00 0.09 -23.35
N LYS A 18 13.49 -0.87 -22.55
CA LYS A 18 12.78 -2.13 -22.26
C LYS A 18 11.47 -1.86 -21.55
N PHE A 19 11.48 -0.99 -20.54
CA PHE A 19 10.27 -0.53 -19.85
C PHE A 19 9.22 0.02 -20.82
N CYS A 20 9.60 0.94 -21.72
CA CYS A 20 8.68 1.51 -22.71
C CYS A 20 8.09 0.45 -23.65
N LYS A 21 8.94 -0.52 -24.08
CA LYS A 21 8.51 -1.61 -24.96
C LYS A 21 7.49 -2.54 -24.28
N GLU A 22 7.67 -2.82 -23.00
CA GLU A 22 6.81 -3.76 -22.26
C GLU A 22 5.53 -3.11 -21.74
N THR A 23 5.56 -1.82 -21.39
CA THR A 23 4.39 -1.10 -20.85
C THR A 23 3.56 -0.36 -21.92
N GLY A 24 4.09 -0.25 -23.14
CA GLY A 24 3.50 0.55 -24.21
C GLY A 24 3.56 2.07 -23.98
N ILE A 25 4.22 2.53 -22.91
CA ILE A 25 4.45 3.95 -22.67
C ILE A 25 5.50 4.45 -23.67
N SER A 26 5.22 5.56 -24.34
CA SER A 26 6.14 6.10 -25.34
C SER A 26 7.42 6.65 -24.71
N GLN A 27 8.54 6.53 -25.42
CA GLN A 27 9.81 7.10 -24.96
C GLN A 27 9.75 8.63 -24.83
N SER A 28 9.00 9.31 -25.70
CA SER A 28 8.82 10.76 -25.62
C SER A 28 8.08 11.17 -24.33
N THR A 29 7.15 10.35 -23.84
CA THR A 29 6.50 10.53 -22.54
C THR A 29 7.52 10.47 -21.41
N ILE A 30 8.41 9.47 -21.40
CA ILE A 30 9.45 9.33 -20.37
C ILE A 30 10.47 10.47 -20.43
N SER A 31 10.91 10.86 -21.64
CA SER A 31 11.82 11.99 -21.81
C SER A 31 11.19 13.31 -21.34
N THR A 32 9.93 13.56 -21.70
CA THR A 32 9.20 14.75 -21.25
C THR A 32 9.05 14.78 -19.73
N TRP A 33 8.76 13.63 -19.13
CA TRP A 33 8.68 13.50 -17.68
C TRP A 33 10.00 13.83 -17.01
N LYS A 34 11.12 13.27 -17.51
CA LYS A 34 12.48 13.59 -17.04
C LYS A 34 12.77 15.08 -17.09
N SER A 35 12.51 15.72 -18.24
CA SER A 35 12.83 17.13 -18.47
C SER A 35 11.96 18.07 -17.65
N LYS A 36 10.67 17.79 -17.51
CA LYS A 36 9.74 18.68 -16.79
C LYS A 36 9.79 18.50 -15.27
N LYS A 37 10.41 17.43 -14.77
CA LYS A 37 10.47 17.06 -13.34
C LYS A 37 9.11 17.08 -12.61
N ASN A 38 8.01 16.98 -13.36
CA ASN A 38 6.64 17.10 -12.84
C ASN A 38 6.03 15.72 -12.54
N LEU A 39 4.89 15.72 -11.85
CA LEU A 39 4.03 14.55 -11.72
C LEU A 39 3.52 14.10 -13.09
N VAL A 40 3.60 12.79 -13.37
CA VAL A 40 2.91 12.18 -14.51
C VAL A 40 1.42 12.04 -14.24
N SER A 41 0.64 11.74 -15.28
CA SER A 41 -0.76 11.39 -15.08
C SER A 41 -0.88 10.19 -14.13
N PRO A 42 -1.96 10.12 -13.32
CA PRO A 42 -2.19 8.98 -12.43
C PRO A 42 -2.18 7.63 -13.15
N GLU A 43 -2.63 7.59 -14.41
CA GLU A 43 -2.61 6.39 -15.23
C GLU A 43 -1.18 5.90 -15.52
N ILE A 44 -0.27 6.80 -15.92
CA ILE A 44 1.13 6.45 -16.17
C ILE A 44 1.82 6.06 -14.87
N GLY A 45 1.58 6.81 -13.79
CA GLY A 45 2.11 6.49 -12.46
C GLY A 45 1.70 5.09 -12.01
N LYS A 46 0.41 4.73 -12.19
CA LYS A 46 -0.09 3.40 -11.87
C LYS A 46 0.56 2.31 -12.72
N ARG A 47 0.71 2.51 -14.04
CA ARG A 47 1.42 1.52 -14.89
C ARG A 47 2.86 1.30 -14.46
N VAL A 48 3.57 2.35 -14.05
CA VAL A 48 4.94 2.23 -13.50
C VAL A 48 4.91 1.41 -12.21
N ALA A 49 4.01 1.75 -11.28
CA ALA A 49 3.88 1.06 -10.00
C ALA A 49 3.57 -0.44 -10.19
N ASP A 50 2.58 -0.74 -11.04
CA ASP A 50 2.17 -2.10 -11.39
C ASP A 50 3.32 -2.90 -12.04
N TYR A 51 4.09 -2.28 -12.95
CA TYR A 51 5.21 -2.94 -13.63
C TYR A 51 6.33 -3.36 -12.68
N PHE A 52 6.63 -2.54 -11.66
CA PHE A 52 7.69 -2.83 -10.69
C PHE A 52 7.18 -3.52 -9.41
N GLY A 53 5.88 -3.78 -9.31
CA GLY A 53 5.25 -4.38 -8.12
C GLY A 53 5.36 -3.52 -6.87
N VAL A 54 5.32 -2.20 -7.00
CA VAL A 54 5.38 -1.24 -5.89
C VAL A 54 4.06 -0.48 -5.75
N SER A 55 3.82 0.17 -4.62
CA SER A 55 2.66 1.05 -4.48
C SER A 55 2.85 2.34 -5.29
N LEU A 56 1.74 2.94 -5.73
CA LEU A 56 1.78 4.27 -6.35
C LEU A 56 2.31 5.30 -5.34
N ASP A 57 1.97 5.17 -4.05
CA ASP A 57 2.49 6.08 -3.02
C ASP A 57 4.02 6.03 -2.93
N TYR A 58 4.61 4.82 -2.89
CA TYR A 58 6.06 4.64 -2.89
C TYR A 58 6.72 5.32 -4.09
N LEU A 59 6.14 5.18 -5.29
CA LEU A 59 6.65 5.86 -6.48
C LEU A 59 6.64 7.39 -6.33
N MET A 60 5.59 7.93 -5.69
CA MET A 60 5.41 9.37 -5.49
C MET A 60 6.33 9.94 -4.41
N THR A 61 6.41 9.26 -3.27
CA THR A 61 7.02 9.77 -2.03
C THR A 61 8.43 9.24 -1.77
N GLY A 62 8.78 8.09 -2.37
CA GLY A 62 10.02 7.36 -2.10
C GLY A 62 10.08 6.75 -0.69
N LYS A 63 8.99 6.83 0.08
CA LYS A 63 8.89 6.24 1.40
C LYS A 63 8.23 4.88 1.25
N GLU A 64 8.90 3.84 1.72
CA GLU A 64 8.20 2.60 2.02
C GLU A 64 7.25 2.93 3.16
N GLU A 65 5.96 3.14 2.86
CA GLU A 65 4.97 3.01 3.91
C GLU A 65 5.20 1.61 4.51
N PRO A 66 5.35 1.49 5.84
CA PRO A 66 5.37 0.17 6.45
C PRO A 66 4.13 -0.51 5.89
N GLU A 67 4.29 -1.67 5.24
CA GLU A 67 3.16 -2.44 4.76
C GLU A 67 2.16 -2.42 5.91
N GLU A 68 1.05 -1.69 5.76
CA GLU A 68 -0.06 -1.86 6.67
C GLU A 68 -0.33 -3.34 6.51
N LYS A 69 0.05 -4.13 7.53
CA LYS A 69 -0.22 -5.55 7.56
C LYS A 69 -1.71 -5.60 7.32
N LYS A 70 -2.13 -5.85 6.08
CA LYS A 70 -3.53 -5.78 5.69
C LYS A 70 -4.18 -6.70 6.69
N ASN A 71 -4.97 -6.13 7.59
CA ASN A 71 -5.66 -6.94 8.55
C ASN A 71 -6.47 -7.90 7.67
N PRO A 72 -6.19 -9.22 7.67
CA PRO A 72 -6.86 -10.15 6.77
C PRO A 72 -8.38 -10.17 7.01
N TYR A 73 -8.82 -9.49 8.08
CA TYR A 73 -10.18 -9.27 8.48
C TYR A 73 -10.70 -7.84 8.19
N SER A 74 -10.06 -7.06 7.30
CA SER A 74 -10.53 -5.71 6.94
C SER A 74 -11.96 -5.70 6.39
N ASP A 75 -12.38 -6.79 5.74
CA ASP A 75 -13.73 -6.98 5.21
C ASP A 75 -14.72 -7.48 6.27
N LEU A 76 -14.27 -7.79 7.49
CA LEU A 76 -15.12 -8.28 8.60
C LEU A 76 -15.87 -7.17 9.35
N LYS A 77 -16.00 -5.97 8.78
CA LYS A 77 -16.72 -4.85 9.42
C LYS A 77 -18.11 -5.27 9.94
N GLY A 78 -18.81 -6.14 9.20
CA GLY A 78 -20.10 -6.69 9.62
C GLY A 78 -20.02 -7.64 10.83
N ILE A 79 -18.95 -8.46 10.92
CA ILE A 79 -18.76 -9.41 12.03
C ILE A 79 -18.43 -8.65 13.31
N TYR A 80 -17.53 -7.68 13.26
CA TYR A 80 -17.22 -6.85 14.45
C TYR A 80 -18.46 -6.14 14.98
N LEU A 81 -19.34 -5.66 14.09
CA LEU A 81 -20.61 -5.05 14.50
C LEU A 81 -21.55 -6.06 15.15
N SER A 82 -21.62 -7.30 14.65
CA SER A 82 -22.45 -8.36 15.24
C SER A 82 -22.00 -8.73 16.67
N TYR A 83 -20.70 -8.85 16.90
CA TYR A 83 -20.17 -9.11 18.24
C TYR A 83 -20.33 -7.93 19.19
N ALA A 84 -20.20 -6.69 18.70
CA ALA A 84 -20.49 -5.51 19.51
C ALA A 84 -21.96 -5.50 19.98
N LYS A 85 -22.89 -5.88 19.10
CA LYS A 85 -24.31 -6.01 19.45
C LYS A 85 -24.54 -7.13 20.48
N GLU A 86 -23.94 -8.30 20.26
CA GLU A 86 -24.04 -9.42 21.21
C GLU A 86 -23.49 -9.07 22.59
N ALA A 87 -22.35 -8.36 22.65
CA ALA A 87 -21.76 -7.86 23.89
C ALA A 87 -22.73 -6.91 24.62
N GLN A 88 -23.36 -5.98 23.88
CA GLN A 88 -24.37 -5.09 24.44
C GLN A 88 -25.59 -5.85 24.97
N ASP A 89 -26.13 -6.78 24.18
CA ASP A 89 -27.30 -7.59 24.55
C ASP A 89 -26.99 -8.50 25.77
N SER A 90 -25.72 -8.88 25.94
CA SER A 90 -25.23 -9.69 27.07
C SER A 90 -24.80 -8.86 28.28
N GLY A 91 -24.88 -7.52 28.22
CA GLY A 91 -24.48 -6.62 29.30
C GLY A 91 -22.97 -6.55 29.54
N ILE A 92 -22.15 -6.92 28.55
CA ILE A 92 -20.68 -6.82 28.61
C ILE A 92 -20.30 -5.36 28.36
N ASP A 93 -19.65 -4.74 29.34
CA ASP A 93 -19.30 -3.33 29.25
C ASP A 93 -17.97 -3.09 28.49
N PRO A 94 -17.69 -1.85 28.05
CA PRO A 94 -16.48 -1.55 27.29
C PRO A 94 -15.15 -1.89 28.00
N ASP A 95 -15.10 -1.88 29.33
CA ASP A 95 -13.91 -2.24 30.11
C ASP A 95 -13.66 -3.75 30.12
N ASP A 96 -14.72 -4.57 30.15
CA ASP A 96 -14.61 -6.03 29.94
C ASP A 96 -14.03 -6.35 28.55
N ILE A 97 -14.50 -5.64 27.52
CA ILE A 97 -13.99 -5.79 26.15
C ILE A 97 -12.50 -5.42 26.08
N ARG A 98 -12.10 -4.33 26.76
CA ARG A 98 -10.69 -3.95 26.86
C ARG A 98 -9.85 -5.02 27.55
N LEU A 99 -10.34 -5.55 28.67
CA LEU A 99 -9.66 -6.61 29.41
C LEU A 99 -9.50 -7.88 28.56
N ALA A 100 -10.53 -8.24 27.79
CA ALA A 100 -10.47 -9.38 26.87
C ALA A 100 -9.41 -9.17 25.77
N LEU A 101 -9.35 -7.98 25.16
CA LEU A 101 -8.35 -7.64 24.15
C LEU A 101 -6.93 -7.68 24.72
N ASP A 102 -6.71 -7.14 25.92
CA ASP A 102 -5.40 -7.17 26.57
C ASP A 102 -4.98 -8.59 26.94
N THR A 103 -5.92 -9.41 27.39
CA THR A 103 -5.69 -10.85 27.63
C THR A 103 -5.25 -11.56 26.35
N ILE A 104 -5.94 -11.31 25.22
CA ILE A 104 -5.60 -11.90 23.92
C ILE A 104 -4.19 -11.49 23.48
N ARG A 105 -3.83 -10.21 23.60
CA ARG A 105 -2.49 -9.71 23.24
C ARG A 105 -1.39 -10.40 24.04
N ARG A 106 -1.59 -10.52 25.36
CA ARG A 106 -0.67 -11.24 26.25
C ARG A 106 -0.50 -12.71 25.85
N LEU A 107 -1.60 -13.40 25.55
CA LEU A 107 -1.58 -14.80 25.11
C LEU A 107 -0.88 -14.99 23.76
N ARG A 108 -0.93 -13.99 22.87
CA ARG A 108 -0.25 -14.00 21.58
C ARG A 108 1.23 -13.62 21.65
N GLY A 109 1.72 -13.19 22.81
CA GLY A 109 3.09 -12.69 22.96
C GLY A 109 3.32 -11.35 22.25
N GLU A 110 2.25 -10.62 21.94
CA GLU A 110 2.33 -9.26 21.41
C GLU A 110 2.73 -8.34 22.57
N LYS A 111 3.97 -7.84 22.54
CA LYS A 111 4.51 -6.88 23.53
C LYS A 111 4.02 -5.46 23.28
#